data_AF-A0A6A1V907-F1
#
_entry.id   AF-A0A6A1V907-F1
#
_cell.length_a   1.000
_cell.length_b   1.000
_cell.length_c   1.000
_cell.angle_alpha   90.00
_cell.angle_beta   90.00
_cell.angle_gamma   90.00
#
_symmetry.space_group_name_H-M   'P 1'
#
loop_
_entity.id
_entity.type
_entity.pdbx_description
1 polymer ?
#
loop_
_entity_poly.entity_id
_entity_poly.type
_entity_poly.pdbx_seq_one_letter_code
_entity_poly.pdbx_strand_id
1 'polypeptide(L)'
;MGRAFVYVILGGGVAAGYAALEFTQRGVSRGELCIISEESVAPYERPALSKGYLVPEARVRLPSFHTCVGANEERLTPKWYKEHEIELVLGTQVKSADVKRKTLLTAAGETISYKILIVATGAQALKLEEFGVSGSNAANVCYLRDLADANRLVDAMQSCPGGNAVVIGSGYTGMECAACLVMNKLNVTMIFPEEHCMARLFTAKMANYYKGFYKSKGVTFIKGTVLSSFDMDPNGKIPKDPSTLLQVIAVNLKDVTKLPADMVVAGIGIRPNTSLFEGQLTLEKGGIKVNGKMQSSNSTVYAVGDVASFPLKLFGESRRLEHFYGDSVGEVVYYGDYSGSTTGAYWVSMCHLVGAFLEGGTKDEYEAIAKATRLQPASEDIGELERQGLGFALAVSQNPLPSPSPSPPVDVTVSGLVLEKPIYALHAAAGVVLAASIAAFA
;
A
#
# COMPACT_ATOMS: atom_id res chain seq x y z
N MET A 1 -1.98 16.65 31.81
CA MET A 1 -3.00 17.52 31.20
C MET A 1 -3.48 16.78 29.95
N GLY A 2 -4.78 16.59 29.75
CA GLY A 2 -5.30 15.79 28.64
C GLY A 2 -6.07 16.65 27.64
N ARG A 3 -5.95 16.34 26.34
CA ARG A 3 -6.76 16.94 25.27
C ARG A 3 -7.93 16.04 24.92
N ALA A 4 -8.99 16.61 24.38
CA ALA A 4 -10.16 15.86 23.95
C ALA A 4 -10.64 16.37 22.59
N PHE A 5 -10.98 15.43 21.70
CA PHE A 5 -11.49 15.70 20.36
C PHE A 5 -12.76 14.90 20.10
N VAL A 6 -13.58 15.35 19.15
CA VAL A 6 -14.73 14.56 18.71
C VAL A 6 -14.23 13.39 17.88
N TYR A 7 -13.38 13.68 16.89
CA TYR A 7 -12.81 12.70 15.99
C TYR A 7 -11.30 12.63 16.17
N VAL A 8 -10.77 11.43 16.36
CA VAL A 8 -9.32 11.19 16.32
C VAL A 8 -9.02 10.19 15.23
N ILE A 9 -8.13 10.55 14.31
CA ILE A 9 -7.49 9.62 13.37
C ILE A 9 -6.12 9.25 13.95
N LEU A 10 -5.92 7.96 14.21
CA LEU A 10 -4.64 7.43 14.67
C LEU A 10 -3.85 6.88 13.48
N GLY A 11 -2.74 7.54 13.17
CA GLY A 11 -1.91 7.32 11.99
C GLY A 11 -1.99 8.50 11.02
N GLY A 12 -0.86 8.97 10.50
CA GLY A 12 -0.77 10.09 9.56
C GLY A 12 -0.45 9.69 8.11
N GLY A 13 -0.90 8.50 7.68
CA GLY A 13 -0.65 7.99 6.32
C GLY A 13 -1.68 8.44 5.29
N VAL A 14 -1.64 7.80 4.11
CA VAL A 14 -2.58 8.04 2.99
C VAL A 14 -4.04 8.05 3.46
N ALA A 15 -4.47 7.01 4.17
CA ALA A 15 -5.86 6.91 4.64
C ALA A 15 -6.29 8.10 5.53
N ALA A 16 -5.36 8.67 6.32
CA ALA A 16 -5.63 9.81 7.18
C ALA A 16 -5.79 11.12 6.39
N GLY A 17 -4.92 11.35 5.40
CA GLY A 17 -5.03 12.52 4.52
C GLY A 17 -6.34 12.56 3.74
N TYR A 18 -6.72 11.42 3.14
CA TYR A 18 -7.99 11.33 2.41
C TYR A 18 -9.21 11.39 3.34
N ALA A 19 -9.14 10.82 4.55
CA ALA A 19 -10.20 10.97 5.54
C ALA A 19 -10.35 12.44 5.96
N ALA A 20 -9.25 13.18 6.17
CA ALA A 20 -9.29 14.60 6.51
C ALA A 20 -9.96 15.45 5.43
N LEU A 21 -9.64 15.20 4.15
CA LEU A 21 -10.30 15.86 3.03
C LEU A 21 -11.80 15.60 3.03
N GLU A 22 -12.23 14.35 3.20
CA GLU A 22 -13.65 13.99 3.25
C GLU A 22 -14.36 14.64 4.46
N PHE A 23 -13.73 14.65 5.66
CA PHE A 23 -14.29 15.36 6.82
C PHE A 23 -14.53 16.85 6.53
N THR A 24 -13.57 17.52 5.88
CA THR A 24 -13.72 18.91 5.48
C THR A 24 -14.85 19.08 4.46
N GLN A 25 -14.94 18.23 3.43
CA GLN A 25 -16.00 18.28 2.42
C GLN A 25 -17.40 18.04 3.02
N ARG A 26 -17.48 17.26 4.10
CA ARG A 26 -18.70 17.01 4.86
C ARG A 26 -19.04 18.08 5.89
N GLY A 27 -18.17 19.08 6.07
CA GLY A 27 -18.41 20.20 6.96
C GLY A 27 -18.15 19.90 8.43
N VAL A 28 -17.11 19.12 8.74
CA VAL A 28 -16.63 18.96 10.14
C VAL A 28 -16.43 20.32 10.80
N SER A 29 -16.82 20.46 12.07
CA SER A 29 -16.62 21.74 12.75
C SER A 29 -15.14 21.95 13.06
N ARG A 30 -14.71 23.21 13.02
CA ARG A 30 -13.36 23.64 13.34
C ARG A 30 -12.96 23.16 14.75
N GLY A 31 -11.74 22.60 14.88
CA GLY A 31 -11.20 22.10 16.15
C GLY A 31 -11.70 20.71 16.59
N GLU A 32 -12.64 20.08 15.86
CA GLU A 32 -13.19 18.78 16.26
C GLU A 32 -12.35 17.55 15.86
N LEU A 33 -11.54 17.70 14.80
CA LEU A 33 -10.73 16.62 14.22
C LEU A 33 -9.27 16.75 14.64
N CYS A 34 -8.71 15.64 15.11
CA CYS A 34 -7.29 15.49 15.41
C CYS A 34 -6.71 14.29 14.65
N ILE A 35 -5.51 14.47 14.10
CA ILE A 35 -4.72 13.40 13.49
C ILE A 35 -3.43 13.26 14.31
N ILE A 36 -3.17 12.05 14.81
CA ILE A 36 -1.95 11.73 15.55
C ILE A 36 -1.07 10.86 14.67
N SER A 37 0.16 11.31 14.42
CA SER A 37 1.12 10.63 13.55
C SER A 37 2.45 10.47 14.26
N GLU A 38 3.03 9.27 14.16
CA GLU A 38 4.41 9.03 14.55
C GLU A 38 5.41 9.72 13.61
N GLU A 39 5.08 9.82 12.31
CA GLU A 39 5.91 10.56 11.35
C GLU A 39 5.87 12.07 11.65
N SER A 40 6.98 12.77 11.42
CA SER A 40 7.13 14.20 11.70
C SER A 40 6.59 15.13 10.60
N VAL A 41 5.82 14.60 9.65
CA VAL A 41 5.30 15.32 8.48
C VAL A 41 3.81 15.05 8.28
N ALA A 42 3.13 15.96 7.58
CA ALA A 42 1.75 15.77 7.18
C ALA A 42 1.58 14.59 6.20
N PRO A 43 0.37 14.00 6.11
CA PRO A 43 0.08 12.88 5.21
C PRO A 43 0.55 13.08 3.76
N TYR A 44 1.08 12.01 3.15
CA TYR A 44 1.65 12.03 1.81
C TYR A 44 1.37 10.75 1.03
N GLU A 45 1.54 10.84 -0.29
CA GLU A 45 1.36 9.72 -1.22
C GLU A 45 2.54 8.74 -1.10
N ARG A 46 2.39 7.76 -0.21
CA ARG A 46 3.41 6.74 0.08
C ARG A 46 3.98 6.03 -1.17
N PRO A 47 3.22 5.76 -2.25
CA PRO A 47 3.77 5.17 -3.47
C PRO A 47 4.88 5.99 -4.16
N ALA A 48 5.01 7.28 -3.86
CA ALA A 48 6.11 8.10 -4.39
C ALA A 48 7.49 7.64 -3.85
N LEU A 49 7.53 7.04 -2.66
CA LEU A 49 8.77 6.70 -1.95
C LEU A 49 9.63 5.64 -2.66
N SER A 50 9.04 4.73 -3.42
CA SER A 50 9.74 3.70 -4.20
C SER A 50 9.92 4.07 -5.68
N LYS A 51 9.46 5.27 -6.08
CA LYS A 51 9.44 5.74 -7.48
C LYS A 51 10.19 7.07 -7.59
N GLY A 52 9.45 8.16 -7.81
CA GLY A 52 9.99 9.50 -8.01
C GLY A 52 10.88 10.00 -6.86
N TYR A 53 10.82 9.40 -5.67
CA TYR A 53 11.70 9.77 -4.57
C TYR A 53 13.14 9.27 -4.75
N LEU A 54 13.32 8.12 -5.42
CA LEU A 54 14.58 7.38 -5.53
C LEU A 54 15.29 7.56 -6.88
N VAL A 55 14.61 8.07 -7.91
CA VAL A 55 15.22 8.31 -9.23
C VAL A 55 16.46 9.21 -9.15
N PRO A 56 17.44 9.11 -10.06
CA PRO A 56 18.66 9.92 -9.99
C PRO A 56 18.41 11.42 -10.23
N GLU A 57 17.46 11.76 -11.10
CA GLU A 57 17.17 13.14 -11.53
C GLU A 57 15.72 13.51 -11.21
N ALA A 58 15.46 14.82 -11.02
CA ALA A 58 14.11 15.36 -10.74
C ALA A 58 13.37 14.66 -9.58
N ARG A 59 14.12 14.30 -8.52
CA ARG A 59 13.57 13.63 -7.35
C ARG A 59 12.41 14.42 -6.73
N VAL A 60 11.26 13.77 -6.56
CA VAL A 60 10.13 14.38 -5.86
C VAL A 60 10.47 14.47 -4.36
N ARG A 61 10.10 15.60 -3.75
CA ARG A 61 10.29 15.89 -2.33
C ARG A 61 9.03 16.54 -1.80
N LEU A 62 8.77 16.36 -0.51
CA LEU A 62 7.71 17.15 0.12
C LEU A 62 8.04 18.65 -0.05
N PRO A 63 7.04 19.49 -0.35
CA PRO A 63 5.60 19.22 -0.22
C PRO A 63 4.91 18.66 -1.49
N SER A 64 5.64 18.33 -2.56
CA SER A 64 5.02 18.10 -3.89
C SER A 64 4.02 16.93 -3.96
N PHE A 65 4.20 15.92 -3.11
CA PHE A 65 3.40 14.71 -3.05
C PHE A 65 2.67 14.51 -1.71
N HIS A 66 2.39 15.59 -0.97
CA HIS A 66 1.36 15.50 0.07
C HIS A 66 0.04 15.02 -0.53
N THR A 67 -0.71 14.20 0.19
CA THR A 67 -2.07 13.80 -0.23
C THR A 67 -2.89 15.08 -0.48
N CYS A 68 -3.83 15.12 -1.42
CA CYS A 68 -4.38 14.00 -2.19
C CYS A 68 -4.00 14.07 -3.69
N VAL A 69 -2.82 14.62 -4.00
CA VAL A 69 -2.41 14.84 -5.41
C VAL A 69 -2.32 13.56 -6.23
N GLY A 70 -2.17 12.39 -5.60
CA GLY A 70 -2.17 11.10 -6.29
C GLY A 70 -3.52 10.75 -6.92
N ALA A 71 -4.61 11.34 -6.43
CA ALA A 71 -5.95 11.25 -7.00
C ALA A 71 -6.35 12.49 -7.82
N ASN A 72 -5.41 13.38 -8.14
CA ASN A 72 -5.66 14.69 -8.77
C ASN A 72 -6.57 15.62 -7.94
N GLU A 73 -6.56 15.44 -6.62
CA GLU A 73 -7.26 16.30 -5.67
C GLU A 73 -6.34 17.40 -5.14
N GLU A 74 -6.89 18.28 -4.30
CA GLU A 74 -6.12 19.33 -3.63
C GLU A 74 -4.95 18.76 -2.81
N ARG A 75 -3.83 19.48 -2.82
CA ARG A 75 -2.65 19.18 -2.00
C ARG A 75 -2.81 19.69 -0.56
N LEU A 76 -2.97 18.78 0.38
CA LEU A 76 -3.14 19.04 1.81
C LEU A 76 -1.78 19.25 2.50
N THR A 77 -1.20 20.44 2.34
CA THR A 77 0.03 20.82 3.06
C THR A 77 -0.22 21.05 4.55
N PRO A 78 0.80 21.14 5.43
CA PRO A 78 0.59 21.51 6.84
C PRO A 78 -0.21 22.80 7.04
N LYS A 79 -0.09 23.75 6.09
CA LYS A 79 -0.87 24.99 6.08
C LYS A 79 -2.38 24.73 5.90
N TRP A 80 -2.75 23.78 5.04
CA TRP A 80 -4.15 23.41 4.78
C TRP A 80 -4.83 22.88 6.05
N TYR A 81 -4.16 22.01 6.81
CA TYR A 81 -4.71 21.49 8.08
C TYR A 81 -4.95 22.61 9.10
N LYS A 82 -4.01 23.58 9.18
CA LYS A 82 -4.14 24.75 10.06
C LYS A 82 -5.31 25.65 9.65
N GLU A 83 -5.51 25.88 8.36
CA GLU A 83 -6.61 26.73 7.84
C GLU A 83 -7.99 26.13 8.11
N HIS A 84 -8.07 24.79 8.16
CA HIS A 84 -9.28 24.02 8.50
C HIS A 84 -9.42 23.73 10.00
N GLU A 85 -8.49 24.22 10.84
CA GLU A 85 -8.46 23.95 12.28
C GLU A 85 -8.51 22.47 12.62
N ILE A 86 -7.80 21.65 11.83
CA ILE A 86 -7.55 20.24 12.11
C ILE A 86 -6.23 20.15 12.88
N GLU A 87 -6.29 19.59 14.08
CA GLU A 87 -5.10 19.42 14.91
C GLU A 87 -4.24 18.29 14.34
N LEU A 88 -2.99 18.60 13.98
CA LEU A 88 -2.04 17.62 13.44
C LEU A 88 -0.90 17.40 14.43
N VAL A 89 -1.02 16.34 15.23
CA VAL A 89 -0.05 15.95 16.27
C VAL A 89 1.02 15.05 15.66
N LEU A 90 2.08 15.66 15.12
CA LEU A 90 3.18 14.97 14.43
C LEU A 90 4.27 14.49 15.39
N GLY A 91 5.14 13.58 14.92
CA GLY A 91 6.28 13.09 15.69
C GLY A 91 5.88 12.39 17.01
N THR A 92 4.65 11.88 17.08
CA THR A 92 4.02 11.43 18.32
C THR A 92 3.54 10.00 18.19
N GLN A 93 4.30 9.08 18.80
CA GLN A 93 3.90 7.69 18.93
C GLN A 93 2.84 7.53 20.02
N VAL A 94 1.79 6.76 19.75
CA VAL A 94 0.82 6.29 20.75
C VAL A 94 1.27 4.92 21.25
N LYS A 95 1.52 4.80 22.56
CA LYS A 95 2.03 3.56 23.18
C LYS A 95 0.94 2.66 23.75
N SER A 96 -0.24 3.21 24.02
CA SER A 96 -1.40 2.40 24.44
C SER A 96 -2.71 3.07 24.05
N ALA A 97 -3.69 2.25 23.67
CA ALA A 97 -5.08 2.66 23.48
C ALA A 97 -5.96 1.95 24.51
N ASP A 98 -6.92 2.66 25.08
CA ASP A 98 -8.00 2.08 25.89
C ASP A 98 -9.32 2.38 25.19
N VAL A 99 -9.85 1.37 24.49
CA VAL A 99 -11.08 1.47 23.70
C VAL A 99 -12.29 1.70 24.60
N LYS A 100 -12.30 1.14 25.81
CA LYS A 100 -13.42 1.25 26.75
C LYS A 100 -13.49 2.67 27.35
N ARG A 101 -12.34 3.22 27.72
CA ARG A 101 -12.22 4.59 28.26
C ARG A 101 -12.16 5.66 27.17
N LYS A 102 -11.99 5.25 25.91
CA LYS A 102 -11.85 6.12 24.74
C LYS A 102 -10.68 7.08 24.84
N THR A 103 -9.52 6.53 25.21
CA THR A 103 -8.29 7.31 25.44
C THR A 103 -7.09 6.70 24.74
N LEU A 104 -6.21 7.55 24.23
CA LEU A 104 -4.90 7.22 23.69
C LEU A 104 -3.82 7.83 24.59
N LEU A 105 -2.79 7.07 24.94
CA LEU A 105 -1.64 7.55 25.71
C LEU A 105 -0.44 7.65 24.78
N THR A 106 0.12 8.86 24.65
CA THR A 106 1.31 9.10 23.84
C THR A 106 2.57 8.64 24.58
N ALA A 107 3.66 8.44 23.83
CA ALA A 107 4.96 8.12 24.40
C ALA A 107 5.44 9.22 25.37
N ALA A 108 5.11 10.48 25.10
CA ALA A 108 5.39 11.64 25.95
C ALA A 108 4.53 11.73 27.23
N GLY A 109 3.59 10.80 27.43
CA GLY A 109 2.73 10.74 28.62
C GLY A 109 1.47 11.61 28.51
N GLU A 110 1.18 12.20 27.35
CA GLU A 110 -0.07 12.90 27.10
C GLU A 110 -1.22 11.90 26.91
N THR A 111 -2.37 12.16 27.54
CA THR A 111 -3.60 11.41 27.28
C THR A 111 -4.53 12.21 26.39
N ILE A 112 -4.94 11.63 25.25
CA ILE A 112 -5.88 12.22 24.30
C ILE A 112 -7.18 11.40 24.33
N SER A 113 -8.30 12.05 24.63
CA SER A 113 -9.63 11.42 24.65
C SER A 113 -10.38 11.67 23.35
N TYR A 114 -11.25 10.74 22.95
CA TYR A 114 -12.04 10.85 21.73
C TYR A 114 -13.51 10.46 21.89
N LYS A 115 -14.40 10.98 21.04
CA LYS A 115 -15.76 10.41 20.89
C LYS A 115 -15.77 9.27 19.89
N ILE A 116 -15.10 9.45 18.75
CA ILE A 116 -14.90 8.47 17.67
C ILE A 116 -13.42 8.35 17.33
N LEU A 117 -12.94 7.10 17.18
CA LEU A 117 -11.58 6.78 16.75
C LEU A 117 -11.58 6.13 15.38
N ILE A 118 -10.70 6.61 14.51
CA ILE A 118 -10.40 5.99 13.21
C ILE A 118 -8.97 5.47 13.26
N VAL A 119 -8.81 4.15 13.24
CA VAL A 119 -7.51 3.48 13.21
C VAL A 119 -7.01 3.44 11.77
N ALA A 120 -6.01 4.25 11.48
CA ALA A 120 -5.33 4.39 10.19
C ALA A 120 -3.82 4.14 10.33
N THR A 121 -3.42 3.26 11.25
CA THR A 121 -2.02 2.96 11.62
C THR A 121 -1.25 2.20 10.54
N GLY A 122 -1.95 1.73 9.49
CA GLY A 122 -1.36 1.02 8.35
C GLY A 122 -0.58 -0.23 8.77
N ALA A 123 0.49 -0.52 8.06
CA ALA A 123 1.40 -1.62 8.34
C ALA A 123 2.85 -1.17 8.52
N GLN A 124 3.65 -2.02 9.15
CA GLN A 124 5.11 -1.91 9.24
C GLN A 124 5.79 -2.90 8.30
N ALA A 125 6.98 -2.56 7.80
CA ALA A 125 7.82 -3.50 7.05
C ALA A 125 8.33 -4.62 7.97
N LEU A 126 8.24 -5.86 7.51
CA LEU A 126 8.85 -6.99 8.19
C LEU A 126 10.37 -6.83 8.19
N LYS A 127 11.00 -7.07 9.34
CA LYS A 127 12.45 -6.94 9.52
C LYS A 127 13.13 -8.30 9.42
N LEU A 128 14.34 -8.31 8.85
CA LEU A 128 15.13 -9.54 8.65
C LEU A 128 15.49 -10.24 9.97
N GLU A 129 15.63 -9.49 11.07
CA GLU A 129 15.85 -10.04 12.41
C GLU A 129 14.69 -10.94 12.88
N GLU A 130 13.46 -10.68 12.42
CA GLU A 130 12.30 -11.52 12.72
C GLU A 130 12.40 -12.93 12.10
N PHE A 131 13.30 -13.08 11.13
CA PHE A 131 13.65 -14.35 10.47
C PHE A 131 15.00 -14.90 10.92
N GLY A 132 15.55 -14.40 12.03
CA GLY A 132 16.81 -14.87 12.62
C GLY A 132 18.08 -14.34 11.95
N VAL A 133 17.98 -13.35 11.06
CA VAL A 133 19.16 -12.75 10.40
C VAL A 133 19.71 -11.62 11.27
N SER A 134 20.85 -11.86 11.91
CA SER A 134 21.57 -10.85 12.69
C SER A 134 22.25 -9.81 11.79
N GLY A 135 22.45 -8.58 12.29
CA GLY A 135 23.10 -7.49 11.55
C GLY A 135 22.17 -6.69 10.64
N SER A 136 20.86 -6.94 10.67
CA SER A 136 19.87 -6.24 9.84
C SER A 136 19.63 -4.77 10.18
N ASN A 137 20.26 -4.28 11.25
CA ASN A 137 20.27 -2.87 11.63
C ASN A 137 21.46 -2.10 11.04
N ALA A 138 22.36 -2.76 10.30
CA ALA A 138 23.52 -2.14 9.65
C ALA A 138 23.16 -0.89 8.83
N ALA A 139 24.10 0.05 8.75
CA ALA A 139 23.88 1.37 8.13
C ALA A 139 23.36 1.25 6.68
N ASN A 140 23.91 0.31 5.92
CA ASN A 140 23.62 0.05 4.52
C ASN A 140 22.61 -1.09 4.29
N VAL A 141 21.94 -1.57 5.35
CA VAL A 141 20.74 -2.41 5.22
C VAL A 141 19.52 -1.51 5.35
N CYS A 142 18.76 -1.41 4.26
CA CYS A 142 17.64 -0.50 4.11
C CYS A 142 16.33 -1.27 4.00
N TYR A 143 15.28 -0.66 4.56
CA TYR A 143 13.88 -1.01 4.31
C TYR A 143 13.23 0.19 3.61
N LEU A 144 11.99 0.03 3.14
CA LEU A 144 11.25 1.14 2.54
C LEU A 144 9.78 1.11 2.94
N ARG A 145 9.44 1.85 4.00
CA ARG A 145 8.04 2.06 4.40
C ARG A 145 7.68 3.52 4.53
N ASP A 146 8.53 4.34 5.12
CA ASP A 146 8.28 5.74 5.42
C ASP A 146 9.38 6.66 4.84
N LEU A 147 9.27 7.96 5.14
CA LEU A 147 10.24 8.95 4.65
C LEU A 147 11.64 8.80 5.26
N ALA A 148 11.74 8.33 6.50
CA ALA A 148 13.04 8.12 7.14
C ALA A 148 13.77 6.96 6.46
N ASP A 149 13.05 5.86 6.19
CA ASP A 149 13.52 4.75 5.37
C ASP A 149 13.95 5.22 3.97
N ALA A 150 13.12 6.03 3.31
CA ALA A 150 13.41 6.53 1.96
C ALA A 150 14.66 7.44 1.92
N ASN A 151 14.85 8.27 2.94
CA ASN A 151 16.07 9.08 3.09
C ASN A 151 17.30 8.20 3.30
N ARG A 152 17.21 7.23 4.22
CA ARG A 152 18.30 6.27 4.46
C ARG A 152 18.68 5.50 3.20
N LEU A 153 17.70 5.11 2.40
CA LEU A 153 17.94 4.43 1.12
C LEU A 153 18.63 5.35 0.11
N VAL A 154 18.25 6.62 0.04
CA VAL A 154 18.94 7.62 -0.80
C VAL A 154 20.39 7.80 -0.36
N ASP A 155 20.64 7.94 0.94
CA ASP A 155 21.99 8.12 1.49
C ASP A 155 22.85 6.88 1.22
N ALA A 156 22.30 5.67 1.40
CA ALA A 156 22.98 4.42 1.10
C ALA A 156 23.37 4.33 -0.39
N MET A 157 22.44 4.63 -1.31
CA MET A 157 22.74 4.66 -2.75
C MET A 157 23.86 5.65 -3.09
N GLN A 158 23.85 6.84 -2.48
CA GLN A 158 24.86 7.87 -2.71
C GLN A 158 26.23 7.51 -2.14
N SER A 159 26.28 6.67 -1.11
CA SER A 159 27.53 6.24 -0.48
C SER A 159 28.30 5.18 -1.28
N CYS A 160 27.67 4.49 -2.24
CA CYS A 160 28.26 3.39 -2.99
C CYS A 160 28.06 3.50 -4.52
N PRO A 161 28.43 4.61 -5.17
CA PRO A 161 28.22 4.78 -6.61
C PRO A 161 28.90 3.66 -7.42
N GLY A 162 28.15 2.99 -8.29
CA GLY A 162 28.65 1.84 -9.06
C GLY A 162 28.86 0.55 -8.24
N GLY A 163 28.49 0.54 -6.96
CA GLY A 163 28.57 -0.61 -6.07
C GLY A 163 27.50 -1.68 -6.33
N ASN A 164 27.58 -2.75 -5.54
CA ASN A 164 26.69 -3.91 -5.60
C ASN A 164 25.52 -3.72 -4.63
N ALA A 165 24.31 -3.66 -5.19
CA ALA A 165 23.09 -3.60 -4.42
C ALA A 165 22.38 -4.96 -4.44
N VAL A 166 22.09 -5.49 -3.25
CA VAL A 166 21.33 -6.74 -3.11
C VAL A 166 19.91 -6.42 -2.66
N VAL A 167 18.92 -6.87 -3.43
CA VAL A 167 17.50 -6.74 -3.08
C VAL A 167 16.97 -8.07 -2.57
N ILE A 168 16.47 -8.11 -1.34
CA ILE A 168 15.85 -9.30 -0.74
C ILE A 168 14.33 -9.16 -0.86
N GLY A 169 13.72 -10.06 -1.62
CA GLY A 169 12.29 -10.09 -1.92
C GLY A 169 11.95 -9.54 -3.30
N SER A 170 11.01 -10.20 -3.97
CA SER A 170 10.56 -9.89 -5.34
C SER A 170 9.08 -9.50 -5.42
N GLY A 171 8.56 -8.89 -4.35
CA GLY A 171 7.27 -8.20 -4.38
C GLY A 171 7.39 -6.84 -5.08
N TYR A 172 6.30 -6.07 -5.09
CA TYR A 172 6.24 -4.77 -5.79
C TYR A 172 7.32 -3.82 -5.28
N THR A 173 7.51 -3.68 -3.96
CA THR A 173 8.56 -2.83 -3.38
C THR A 173 9.95 -3.27 -3.82
N GLY A 174 10.25 -4.57 -3.76
CA GLY A 174 11.56 -5.09 -4.18
C GLY A 174 11.84 -4.80 -5.65
N MET A 175 10.86 -5.01 -6.53
CA MET A 175 10.99 -4.72 -7.96
C MET A 175 11.15 -3.23 -8.25
N GLU A 176 10.33 -2.36 -7.65
CA GLU A 176 10.44 -0.90 -7.83
C GLU A 176 11.78 -0.34 -7.32
N CYS A 177 12.24 -0.80 -6.15
CA CYS A 177 13.55 -0.45 -5.64
C CYS A 177 14.66 -0.93 -6.58
N ALA A 178 14.61 -2.18 -7.07
CA ALA A 178 15.60 -2.69 -8.02
C ALA A 178 15.69 -1.84 -9.30
N ALA A 179 14.54 -1.42 -9.85
CA ALA A 179 14.51 -0.52 -11.00
C ALA A 179 15.19 0.84 -10.69
N CYS A 180 14.90 1.43 -9.53
CA CYS A 180 15.53 2.68 -9.12
C CYS A 180 17.04 2.53 -8.87
N LEU A 181 17.48 1.42 -8.27
CA LEU A 181 18.90 1.13 -8.03
C LEU A 181 19.68 1.03 -9.36
N VAL A 182 19.11 0.35 -10.36
CA VAL A 182 19.68 0.32 -11.73
C VAL A 182 19.74 1.71 -12.35
N MET A 183 18.68 2.52 -12.21
CA MET A 183 18.69 3.91 -12.71
C MET A 183 19.79 4.75 -12.05
N ASN A 184 20.09 4.51 -10.77
CA ASN A 184 21.21 5.10 -10.03
C ASN A 184 22.56 4.40 -10.28
N LYS A 185 22.66 3.57 -11.33
CA LYS A 185 23.91 2.94 -11.81
C LYS A 185 24.55 1.94 -10.86
N LEU A 186 23.76 1.30 -9.99
CA LEU A 186 24.22 0.20 -9.14
C LEU A 186 24.13 -1.15 -9.86
N ASN A 187 25.00 -2.09 -9.48
CA ASN A 187 24.93 -3.48 -9.92
C ASN A 187 23.92 -4.24 -9.06
N VAL A 188 22.75 -4.59 -9.62
CA VAL A 188 21.63 -5.08 -8.82
C VAL A 188 21.48 -6.61 -8.93
N THR A 189 21.44 -7.27 -7.78
CA THR A 189 21.03 -8.69 -7.67
C THR A 189 19.80 -8.82 -6.77
N MET A 190 18.75 -9.43 -7.29
CA MET A 190 17.50 -9.70 -6.57
C MET A 190 17.42 -11.16 -6.15
N ILE A 191 17.13 -11.39 -4.87
CA ILE A 191 17.06 -12.73 -4.26
C ILE A 191 15.68 -12.95 -3.64
N PHE A 192 15.09 -14.12 -3.89
CA PHE A 192 13.77 -14.46 -3.36
C PHE A 192 13.54 -15.98 -3.37
N PRO A 193 12.73 -16.51 -2.42
CA PRO A 193 12.48 -17.95 -2.31
C PRO A 193 11.53 -18.50 -3.39
N GLU A 194 10.65 -17.68 -3.94
CA GLU A 194 9.59 -18.14 -4.84
C GLU A 194 10.11 -18.54 -6.23
N GLU A 195 9.32 -19.32 -6.96
CA GLU A 195 9.69 -19.78 -8.31
C GLU A 195 9.80 -18.63 -9.33
N HIS A 196 9.05 -17.55 -9.09
CA HIS A 196 9.01 -16.35 -9.92
C HIS A 196 8.65 -15.10 -9.09
N CYS A 197 8.92 -13.91 -9.64
CA CYS A 197 8.60 -12.65 -8.97
C CYS A 197 7.08 -12.43 -8.86
N MET A 198 6.67 -11.57 -7.92
CA MET A 198 5.26 -11.25 -7.67
C MET A 198 4.37 -12.50 -7.51
N ALA A 199 4.87 -13.53 -6.82
CA ALA A 199 4.25 -14.86 -6.76
C ALA A 199 2.79 -14.91 -6.27
N ARG A 200 2.35 -13.87 -5.55
CA ARG A 200 0.97 -13.74 -5.07
C ARG A 200 -0.01 -13.20 -6.13
N LEU A 201 0.52 -12.72 -7.26
CA LEU A 201 -0.26 -12.05 -8.29
C LEU A 201 0.07 -12.53 -9.71
N PHE A 202 1.34 -12.48 -10.09
CA PHE A 202 1.75 -12.85 -11.45
C PHE A 202 1.63 -14.34 -11.67
N THR A 203 1.27 -14.72 -12.89
CA THR A 203 1.51 -16.08 -13.37
C THR A 203 2.96 -16.23 -13.83
N ALA A 204 3.42 -17.47 -14.04
CA ALA A 204 4.75 -17.73 -14.57
C ALA A 204 5.04 -17.01 -15.91
N LYS A 205 4.04 -16.89 -16.80
CA LYS A 205 4.18 -16.19 -18.09
C LYS A 205 4.43 -14.69 -17.89
N MET A 206 3.62 -14.03 -17.05
CA MET A 206 3.78 -12.61 -16.73
C MET A 206 5.12 -12.35 -16.03
N ALA A 207 5.47 -13.19 -15.06
CA ALA A 207 6.73 -13.05 -14.34
C ALA A 207 7.96 -13.26 -15.24
N ASN A 208 7.89 -14.16 -16.23
CA ASN A 208 8.97 -14.36 -17.21
C ASN A 208 9.17 -13.13 -18.09
N TYR A 209 8.10 -12.43 -18.48
CA TYR A 209 8.19 -11.15 -19.20
C TYR A 209 8.98 -10.12 -18.39
N TYR A 210 8.57 -9.86 -17.14
CA TYR A 210 9.27 -8.89 -16.30
C TYR A 210 10.69 -9.33 -15.94
N LYS A 211 10.93 -10.62 -15.72
CA LYS A 211 12.29 -11.15 -15.53
C LYS A 211 13.17 -10.84 -16.74
N GLY A 212 12.66 -11.06 -17.96
CA GLY A 212 13.34 -10.71 -19.20
C GLY A 212 13.61 -9.21 -19.30
N PHE A 213 12.61 -8.38 -19.00
CA PHE A 213 12.73 -6.92 -19.00
C PHE A 213 13.80 -6.44 -18.00
N TYR A 214 13.72 -6.85 -16.73
CA TYR A 214 14.68 -6.44 -15.70
C TYR A 214 16.09 -6.95 -16.01
N LYS A 215 16.23 -8.18 -16.53
CA LYS A 215 17.52 -8.72 -16.97
C LYS A 215 18.12 -7.89 -18.12
N SER A 216 17.29 -7.42 -19.07
CA SER A 216 17.74 -6.53 -20.15
C SER A 216 18.25 -5.17 -19.64
N LYS A 217 17.83 -4.76 -18.44
CA LYS A 217 18.30 -3.56 -17.75
C LYS A 217 19.48 -3.82 -16.81
N GLY A 218 19.99 -5.05 -16.72
CA GLY A 218 21.17 -5.40 -15.93
C GLY A 218 20.88 -5.99 -14.54
N VAL A 219 19.62 -6.32 -14.22
CA VAL A 219 19.29 -6.97 -12.94
C VAL A 219 19.54 -8.47 -13.01
N THR A 220 20.28 -9.00 -12.04
CA THR A 220 20.48 -10.44 -11.84
C THR A 220 19.41 -10.99 -10.91
N PHE A 221 18.84 -12.16 -11.22
CA PHE A 221 17.82 -12.83 -10.40
C PHE A 221 18.39 -14.13 -9.85
N ILE A 222 18.29 -14.32 -8.53
CA ILE A 222 18.59 -15.57 -7.84
C ILE A 222 17.30 -16.01 -7.13
N LYS A 223 16.73 -17.13 -7.59
CA LYS A 223 15.46 -17.64 -7.10
C LYS A 223 15.65 -18.94 -6.31
N GLY A 224 14.65 -19.32 -5.51
CA GLY A 224 14.66 -20.60 -4.79
C GLY A 224 15.60 -20.64 -3.58
N THR A 225 16.06 -19.47 -3.12
CA THR A 225 16.97 -19.35 -1.98
C THR A 225 16.62 -18.11 -1.16
N VAL A 226 17.17 -18.03 0.05
CA VAL A 226 16.95 -16.93 0.98
C VAL A 226 18.27 -16.44 1.55
N LEU A 227 18.28 -15.19 2.01
CA LEU A 227 19.36 -14.66 2.83
C LEU A 227 19.50 -15.50 4.10
N SER A 228 20.72 -15.90 4.43
CA SER A 228 21.07 -16.62 5.65
C SER A 228 21.78 -15.71 6.66
N SER A 229 22.76 -14.94 6.22
CA SER A 229 23.53 -14.04 7.08
C SER A 229 24.23 -12.94 6.29
N PHE A 230 24.77 -11.96 7.01
CA PHE A 230 25.64 -10.94 6.48
C PHE A 230 27.09 -11.15 6.92
N ASP A 231 28.02 -10.82 6.04
CA ASP A 231 29.38 -10.52 6.47
C ASP A 231 29.48 -9.01 6.72
N MET A 232 30.03 -8.66 7.88
CA MET A 232 30.13 -7.28 8.34
C MET A 232 31.56 -6.77 8.19
N ASP A 233 31.74 -5.50 7.84
CA ASP A 233 33.05 -4.85 7.90
C ASP A 233 33.49 -4.70 9.37
N PRO A 234 34.59 -5.36 9.79
CA PRO A 234 35.10 -5.22 11.15
C PRO A 234 35.62 -3.80 11.48
N ASN A 235 35.93 -2.99 10.45
CA ASN A 235 36.48 -1.64 10.58
C ASN A 235 35.48 -0.54 10.18
N GLY A 236 34.33 -0.91 9.59
CA GLY A 236 33.36 -0.02 8.93
C GLY A 236 32.45 0.77 9.87
N LYS A 237 33.01 1.39 10.92
CA LYS A 237 32.29 2.35 11.75
C LYS A 237 32.23 3.70 11.04
N ILE A 238 31.03 4.28 10.87
CA ILE A 238 30.85 5.68 10.45
C ILE A 238 31.60 6.62 11.43
N PRO A 239 32.68 7.33 11.05
CA PRO A 239 33.62 7.93 12.01
C PRO A 239 33.11 9.09 12.90
N LYS A 240 31.80 9.35 12.99
CA LYS A 240 31.24 10.55 13.64
C LYS A 240 30.13 10.31 14.67
N ASP A 241 29.76 9.06 14.99
CA ASP A 241 28.70 8.78 15.98
C ASP A 241 29.02 7.54 16.86
N PRO A 242 28.96 7.64 18.21
CA PRO A 242 29.10 6.50 19.12
C PRO A 242 27.99 5.43 19.00
N SER A 243 26.91 5.68 18.24
CA SER A 243 25.88 4.69 17.85
C SER A 243 26.22 3.88 16.59
N THR A 244 27.50 3.87 16.20
CA THR A 244 27.98 3.39 14.89
C THR A 244 27.54 1.98 14.55
N LEU A 245 26.55 1.89 13.65
CA LEU A 245 26.12 0.64 13.03
C LEU A 245 27.23 0.12 12.12
N LEU A 246 27.47 -1.20 12.20
CA LEU A 246 28.36 -1.90 11.27
C LEU A 246 27.83 -1.78 9.83
N GLN A 247 28.71 -1.99 8.85
CA GLN A 247 28.34 -2.09 7.44
C GLN A 247 28.39 -3.53 6.96
N VAL A 248 27.43 -3.91 6.12
CA VAL A 248 27.46 -5.17 5.36
C VAL A 248 28.44 -5.03 4.21
N ILE A 249 29.23 -6.07 3.96
CA ILE A 249 30.15 -6.17 2.79
C ILE A 249 29.81 -7.35 1.88
N ALA A 250 29.05 -8.33 2.38
CA ALA A 250 28.54 -9.44 1.59
C ALA A 250 27.27 -10.04 2.21
N VAL A 251 26.48 -10.69 1.37
CA VAL A 251 25.35 -11.53 1.77
C VAL A 251 25.69 -13.00 1.56
N ASN A 252 25.29 -13.84 2.51
CA ASN A 252 25.40 -15.29 2.41
C ASN A 252 24.01 -15.90 2.28
N LEU A 253 23.81 -16.74 1.27
CA LEU A 253 22.53 -17.37 0.98
C LEU A 253 22.49 -18.78 1.55
N LYS A 254 21.28 -19.31 1.74
CA LYS A 254 21.08 -20.65 2.30
C LYS A 254 21.66 -21.77 1.43
N ASP A 255 21.79 -21.53 0.13
CA ASP A 255 22.41 -22.45 -0.84
C ASP A 255 23.94 -22.32 -0.92
N VAL A 256 24.56 -21.72 0.10
CA VAL A 256 26.00 -21.43 0.24
C VAL A 256 26.58 -20.41 -0.75
N THR A 257 25.75 -19.80 -1.61
CA THR A 257 26.18 -18.69 -2.46
C THR A 257 26.55 -17.48 -1.60
N LYS A 258 27.68 -16.85 -1.91
CA LYS A 258 28.12 -15.59 -1.30
C LYS A 258 28.22 -14.50 -2.36
N LEU A 259 27.68 -13.32 -2.07
CA LEU A 259 27.69 -12.18 -3.00
C LEU A 259 28.23 -10.94 -2.30
N PRO A 260 29.16 -10.19 -2.93
CA PRO A 260 29.55 -8.88 -2.42
C PRO A 260 28.34 -7.94 -2.41
N ALA A 261 28.21 -7.14 -1.37
CA ALA A 261 27.09 -6.22 -1.19
C ALA A 261 27.58 -4.94 -0.50
N ASP A 262 27.50 -3.83 -1.23
CA ASP A 262 27.78 -2.49 -0.71
C ASP A 262 26.51 -1.87 -0.08
N MET A 263 25.33 -2.37 -0.47
CA MET A 263 24.07 -2.09 0.19
C MET A 263 23.05 -3.22 0.01
N VAL A 264 22.08 -3.28 0.93
CA VAL A 264 20.99 -4.25 0.91
C VAL A 264 19.66 -3.53 1.03
N VAL A 265 18.67 -3.91 0.23
CA VAL A 265 17.28 -3.45 0.36
C VAL A 265 16.39 -4.65 0.65
N ALA A 266 15.68 -4.64 1.78
CA ALA A 266 14.77 -5.70 2.16
C ALA A 266 13.31 -5.28 1.93
N GLY A 267 12.65 -5.99 1.00
CA GLY A 267 11.24 -5.86 0.65
C GLY A 267 10.50 -7.19 0.82
N ILE A 268 10.48 -7.70 2.05
CA ILE A 268 10.04 -9.07 2.40
C ILE A 268 8.59 -9.14 2.92
N GLY A 269 7.81 -8.08 2.68
CA GLY A 269 6.40 -7.98 3.11
C GLY A 269 6.19 -7.05 4.30
N ILE A 270 4.93 -6.96 4.72
CA ILE A 270 4.46 -6.03 5.76
C ILE A 270 3.56 -6.76 6.77
N ARG A 271 3.47 -6.19 7.98
CA ARG A 271 2.53 -6.61 9.03
C ARG A 271 1.64 -5.44 9.44
N PRO A 272 0.30 -5.59 9.46
CA PRO A 272 -0.61 -4.57 9.99
C PRO A 272 -0.29 -4.16 11.43
N ASN A 273 -0.41 -2.87 11.74
CA ASN A 273 -0.14 -2.30 13.06
C ASN A 273 -1.38 -2.38 13.97
N THR A 274 -1.71 -3.60 14.42
CA THR A 274 -2.91 -3.89 15.24
C THR A 274 -2.65 -4.01 16.74
N SER A 275 -1.39 -4.01 17.16
CA SER A 275 -0.97 -4.35 18.53
C SER A 275 -1.65 -3.52 19.62
N LEU A 276 -1.92 -2.24 19.38
CA LEU A 276 -2.63 -1.35 20.31
C LEU A 276 -4.06 -1.80 20.65
N PHE A 277 -4.66 -2.66 19.82
CA PHE A 277 -6.07 -3.05 19.89
C PHE A 277 -6.28 -4.55 20.14
N GLU A 278 -5.19 -5.31 20.27
CA GLU A 278 -5.24 -6.74 20.63
C GLU A 278 -5.94 -6.92 21.98
N GLY A 279 -6.87 -7.88 22.05
CA GLY A 279 -7.71 -8.12 23.23
C GLY A 279 -8.82 -7.09 23.47
N GLN A 280 -8.90 -6.01 22.66
CA GLN A 280 -9.94 -4.98 22.78
C GLN A 280 -10.90 -4.96 21.59
N LEU A 281 -10.41 -5.31 20.39
CA LEU A 281 -11.20 -5.39 19.15
C LEU A 281 -11.09 -6.80 18.55
N THR A 282 -12.09 -7.20 17.77
CA THR A 282 -12.04 -8.45 17.00
C THR A 282 -11.01 -8.32 15.86
N LEU A 283 -10.07 -9.25 15.79
CA LEU A 283 -9.10 -9.35 14.70
C LEU A 283 -9.44 -10.52 13.78
N GLU A 284 -9.23 -10.34 12.48
CA GLU A 284 -9.43 -11.36 11.46
C GLU A 284 -8.42 -11.17 10.32
N LYS A 285 -7.89 -12.27 9.76
CA LYS A 285 -6.90 -12.24 8.65
C LYS A 285 -5.70 -11.30 8.89
N GLY A 286 -5.29 -11.16 10.16
CA GLY A 286 -4.18 -10.30 10.60
C GLY A 286 -4.52 -8.79 10.66
N GLY A 287 -5.78 -8.39 10.48
CA GLY A 287 -6.24 -7.01 10.61
C GLY A 287 -7.37 -6.85 11.64
N ILE A 288 -7.79 -5.62 11.90
CA ILE A 288 -8.99 -5.30 12.66
C ILE A 288 -10.20 -5.63 11.80
N LYS A 289 -11.06 -6.53 12.29
CA LYS A 289 -12.30 -6.89 11.61
C LYS A 289 -13.26 -5.71 11.63
N VAL A 290 -13.77 -5.36 10.47
CA VAL A 290 -14.77 -4.30 10.32
C VAL A 290 -15.98 -4.77 9.50
N ASN A 291 -17.11 -4.07 9.63
CA ASN A 291 -18.29 -4.29 8.80
C ASN A 291 -18.20 -3.49 7.47
N GLY A 292 -19.25 -3.55 6.64
CA GLY A 292 -19.31 -2.83 5.36
C GLY A 292 -19.32 -1.29 5.47
N LYS A 293 -19.39 -0.74 6.68
CA LYS A 293 -19.24 0.69 7.00
C LYS A 293 -17.89 0.99 7.67
N MET A 294 -16.96 0.03 7.63
CA MET A 294 -15.63 0.09 8.24
C MET A 294 -15.63 0.23 9.78
N GLN A 295 -16.76 -0.06 10.43
CA GLN A 295 -16.90 -0.05 11.89
C GLN A 295 -16.40 -1.36 12.48
N SER A 296 -15.61 -1.28 13.55
CA SER A 296 -15.08 -2.45 14.26
C SER A 296 -16.14 -3.11 15.17
N SER A 297 -15.71 -4.05 16.01
CA SER A 297 -16.55 -4.63 17.08
C SER A 297 -16.97 -3.62 18.16
N ASN A 298 -16.36 -2.43 18.19
CA ASN A 298 -16.80 -1.31 19.04
C ASN A 298 -17.49 -0.24 18.18
N SER A 299 -18.66 0.23 18.60
CA SER A 299 -19.49 1.17 17.83
C SER A 299 -18.84 2.55 17.61
N THR A 300 -17.80 2.89 18.38
CA THR A 300 -17.08 4.17 18.30
C THR A 300 -15.67 4.06 17.74
N VAL A 301 -15.27 2.86 17.29
CA VAL A 301 -13.95 2.63 16.67
C VAL A 301 -14.13 2.06 15.27
N TYR A 302 -13.43 2.68 14.33
CA TYR A 302 -13.38 2.29 12.93
C TYR A 302 -11.94 1.97 12.54
N ALA A 303 -11.73 1.20 11.48
CA ALA A 303 -10.38 0.90 10.97
C ALA A 303 -10.36 0.97 9.45
N VAL A 304 -9.28 1.53 8.88
CA VAL A 304 -9.14 1.78 7.43
C VAL A 304 -7.72 1.54 6.94
N GLY A 305 -7.59 1.30 5.63
CA GLY A 305 -6.31 0.99 4.99
C GLY A 305 -5.79 -0.39 5.38
N ASP A 306 -4.47 -0.55 5.41
CA ASP A 306 -3.81 -1.86 5.58
C ASP A 306 -4.20 -2.62 6.87
N VAL A 307 -4.68 -1.92 7.90
CA VAL A 307 -5.15 -2.52 9.16
C VAL A 307 -6.54 -3.11 9.09
N ALA A 308 -7.36 -2.76 8.11
CA ALA A 308 -8.75 -3.20 8.06
C ALA A 308 -8.89 -4.55 7.34
N SER A 309 -9.54 -5.52 8.00
CA SER A 309 -10.09 -6.72 7.37
C SER A 309 -11.59 -6.51 7.19
N PHE A 310 -12.04 -6.34 5.95
CA PHE A 310 -13.39 -5.90 5.63
C PHE A 310 -14.09 -6.86 4.66
N PRO A 311 -15.44 -6.94 4.71
CA PRO A 311 -16.20 -7.79 3.80
C PRO A 311 -16.12 -7.24 2.37
N LEU A 312 -15.56 -8.03 1.46
CA LEU A 312 -15.61 -7.75 0.02
C LEU A 312 -16.89 -8.35 -0.55
N LYS A 313 -17.90 -7.50 -0.75
CA LYS A 313 -19.21 -7.90 -1.28
C LYS A 313 -19.10 -8.68 -2.60
N LEU A 314 -18.14 -8.34 -3.46
CA LEU A 314 -17.90 -8.99 -4.75
C LEU A 314 -17.52 -10.48 -4.62
N PHE A 315 -16.89 -10.87 -3.51
CA PHE A 315 -16.36 -12.23 -3.30
C PHE A 315 -17.06 -12.97 -2.17
N GLY A 316 -18.03 -12.36 -1.49
CA GLY A 316 -18.77 -12.97 -0.39
C GLY A 316 -17.93 -13.31 0.85
N GLU A 317 -16.70 -12.80 0.94
CA GLU A 317 -15.77 -13.09 2.04
C GLU A 317 -15.06 -11.84 2.58
N SER A 318 -14.49 -11.95 3.78
CA SER A 318 -13.66 -10.89 4.36
C SER A 318 -12.21 -11.02 3.89
N ARG A 319 -11.63 -9.92 3.40
CA ARG A 319 -10.22 -9.85 3.02
C ARG A 319 -9.54 -8.63 3.64
N ARG A 320 -8.21 -8.71 3.65
CA ARG A 320 -7.30 -7.58 3.89
C ARG A 320 -6.49 -7.39 2.61
N LEU A 321 -6.47 -6.17 2.07
CA LEU A 321 -5.87 -5.88 0.77
C LEU A 321 -4.72 -4.88 0.89
N GLU A 322 -3.74 -5.06 0.00
CA GLU A 322 -2.56 -4.21 -0.22
C GLU A 322 -2.53 -3.81 -1.72
N HIS A 323 -3.73 -3.41 -2.20
CA HIS A 323 -4.24 -3.07 -3.55
C HIS A 323 -3.72 -3.77 -4.83
N PHE A 324 -4.65 -4.51 -5.45
CA PHE A 324 -4.70 -5.04 -6.82
C PHE A 324 -6.17 -4.98 -7.32
N TYR A 325 -6.44 -4.99 -8.63
CA TYR A 325 -7.80 -4.96 -9.18
C TYR A 325 -8.38 -6.37 -9.36
N GLY A 326 -9.45 -6.68 -8.62
CA GLY A 326 -10.16 -7.96 -8.75
C GLY A 326 -9.47 -9.11 -8.02
N ASP A 327 -9.76 -10.33 -8.47
CA ASP A 327 -9.23 -11.57 -7.91
C ASP A 327 -8.28 -12.26 -8.88
N SER A 328 -7.18 -12.81 -8.37
CA SER A 328 -6.18 -13.53 -9.17
C SER A 328 -6.39 -15.05 -9.12
N VAL A 329 -7.64 -15.49 -9.04
CA VAL A 329 -8.05 -16.90 -8.97
C VAL A 329 -8.72 -17.37 -10.25
N GLY A 330 -8.57 -18.65 -10.56
CA GLY A 330 -9.18 -19.29 -11.74
C GLY A 330 -8.24 -19.40 -12.93
N GLU A 331 -8.83 -19.62 -14.10
CA GLU A 331 -8.11 -19.74 -15.37
C GLU A 331 -7.62 -18.38 -15.85
N VAL A 332 -6.39 -18.32 -16.38
CA VAL A 332 -5.78 -17.06 -16.82
C VAL A 332 -5.74 -16.99 -18.33
N VAL A 333 -6.39 -15.96 -18.87
CA VAL A 333 -6.48 -15.68 -20.31
C VAL A 333 -5.57 -14.51 -20.63
N TYR A 334 -4.54 -14.75 -21.43
CA TYR A 334 -3.58 -13.71 -21.81
C TYR A 334 -4.03 -13.01 -23.08
N TYR A 335 -3.78 -11.70 -23.19
CA TYR A 335 -4.05 -10.95 -24.41
C TYR A 335 -2.96 -9.92 -24.71
N GLY A 336 -2.90 -9.50 -25.97
CA GLY A 336 -1.80 -8.70 -26.50
C GLY A 336 -0.53 -9.53 -26.72
N ASP A 337 0.49 -8.87 -27.26
CA ASP A 337 1.78 -9.51 -27.48
C ASP A 337 2.72 -9.13 -26.33
N TYR A 338 3.21 -10.13 -25.59
CA TYR A 338 4.23 -9.97 -24.55
C TYR A 338 5.62 -9.60 -25.15
N SER A 339 5.65 -9.14 -26.40
CA SER A 339 6.77 -8.50 -27.09
C SER A 339 6.56 -7.00 -27.40
N GLY A 340 5.34 -6.47 -27.22
CA GLY A 340 4.94 -5.10 -27.58
C GLY A 340 4.79 -4.12 -26.40
N SER A 341 4.16 -2.97 -26.64
CA SER A 341 3.96 -1.91 -25.63
C SER A 341 2.82 -2.16 -24.65
N THR A 342 1.83 -2.98 -25.03
CA THR A 342 0.60 -3.18 -24.25
C THR A 342 0.27 -4.66 -24.19
N THR A 343 0.15 -5.19 -22.97
CA THR A 343 -0.16 -6.60 -22.74
C THR A 343 -1.02 -6.75 -21.50
N GLY A 344 -1.82 -7.81 -21.42
CA GLY A 344 -2.66 -8.03 -20.27
C GLY A 344 -3.03 -9.47 -20.02
N ALA A 345 -3.81 -9.65 -18.96
CA ALA A 345 -4.36 -10.94 -18.57
C ALA A 345 -5.72 -10.75 -17.89
N TYR A 346 -6.65 -11.66 -18.13
CA TYR A 346 -7.88 -11.81 -17.38
C TYR A 346 -7.82 -13.07 -16.51
N TRP A 347 -8.42 -12.99 -15.33
CA TRP A 347 -8.72 -14.16 -14.51
C TRP A 347 -10.20 -14.49 -14.67
N VAL A 348 -10.49 -15.75 -14.97
CA VAL A 348 -11.83 -16.27 -15.19
C VAL A 348 -12.09 -17.39 -14.18
N SER A 349 -13.16 -17.24 -13.40
CA SER A 349 -13.59 -18.23 -12.43
C SER A 349 -15.09 -18.48 -12.59
N MET A 350 -15.49 -19.75 -12.66
CA MET A 350 -16.89 -20.15 -12.91
C MET A 350 -17.51 -19.45 -14.14
N CYS A 351 -16.73 -19.34 -15.24
CA CYS A 351 -17.11 -18.63 -16.47
C CYS A 351 -17.34 -17.11 -16.32
N HIS A 352 -16.92 -16.49 -15.21
CA HIS A 352 -16.99 -15.06 -15.01
C HIS A 352 -15.59 -14.44 -14.95
N LEU A 353 -15.43 -13.27 -15.57
CA LEU A 353 -14.22 -12.47 -15.42
C LEU A 353 -14.17 -11.91 -13.99
N VAL A 354 -13.18 -12.31 -13.20
CA VAL A 354 -13.03 -11.93 -11.78
C VAL A 354 -11.83 -11.02 -11.52
N GLY A 355 -10.87 -10.97 -12.45
CA GLY A 355 -9.68 -10.13 -12.34
C GLY A 355 -9.17 -9.69 -13.70
N ALA A 356 -8.44 -8.58 -13.71
CA ALA A 356 -7.79 -8.07 -14.90
C ALA A 356 -6.43 -7.45 -14.57
N PHE A 357 -5.49 -7.59 -15.49
CA PHE A 357 -4.17 -6.99 -15.46
C PHE A 357 -3.89 -6.37 -16.82
N LEU A 358 -3.29 -5.18 -16.80
CA LEU A 358 -2.87 -4.46 -17.99
C LEU A 358 -1.54 -3.76 -17.73
N GLU A 359 -0.59 -3.94 -18.63
CA GLU A 359 0.67 -3.21 -18.71
C GLU A 359 0.62 -2.30 -19.94
N GLY A 360 1.10 -1.06 -19.80
CA GLY A 360 1.21 -0.12 -20.92
C GLY A 360 -0.11 0.36 -21.51
N GLY A 361 -1.19 0.34 -20.73
CA GLY A 361 -2.49 0.88 -21.11
C GLY A 361 -2.57 2.41 -21.00
N THR A 362 -3.54 2.99 -21.71
CA THR A 362 -4.02 4.36 -21.54
C THR A 362 -4.99 4.47 -20.35
N LYS A 363 -5.31 5.70 -19.95
CA LYS A 363 -6.28 5.95 -18.86
C LYS A 363 -7.62 5.28 -19.14
N ASP A 364 -8.16 5.46 -20.34
CA ASP A 364 -9.47 4.93 -20.73
C ASP A 364 -9.48 3.39 -20.73
N GLU A 365 -8.36 2.76 -21.12
CA GLU A 365 -8.20 1.31 -21.08
C GLU A 365 -8.12 0.78 -19.64
N TYR A 366 -7.41 1.46 -18.74
CA TYR A 366 -7.41 1.11 -17.32
C TYR A 366 -8.81 1.26 -16.69
N GLU A 367 -9.56 2.29 -17.07
CA GLU A 367 -10.95 2.47 -16.63
C GLU A 367 -11.86 1.37 -17.18
N ALA A 368 -11.67 0.97 -18.44
CA ALA A 368 -12.45 -0.08 -19.07
C ALA A 368 -12.23 -1.45 -18.40
N ILE A 369 -10.99 -1.87 -18.17
CA ILE A 369 -10.71 -3.15 -17.48
C ILE A 369 -11.21 -3.14 -16.03
N ALA A 370 -11.13 -2.00 -15.35
CA ALA A 370 -11.65 -1.86 -13.99
C ALA A 370 -13.18 -1.98 -13.96
N LYS A 371 -13.87 -1.39 -14.95
CA LYS A 371 -15.32 -1.52 -15.10
C LYS A 371 -15.73 -2.96 -15.46
N ALA A 372 -15.03 -3.60 -16.40
CA ALA A 372 -15.30 -4.99 -16.79
C ALA A 372 -15.11 -5.96 -15.61
N THR A 373 -14.02 -5.82 -14.85
CA THR A 373 -13.76 -6.63 -13.64
C THR A 373 -14.85 -6.47 -12.58
N ARG A 374 -15.38 -5.25 -12.42
CA ARG A 374 -16.48 -4.99 -11.48
C ARG A 374 -17.80 -5.63 -11.93
N LEU A 375 -18.04 -5.64 -13.24
CA LEU A 375 -19.26 -6.19 -13.82
C LEU A 375 -19.30 -7.71 -13.80
N GLN A 376 -18.13 -8.36 -13.71
CA GLN A 376 -17.99 -9.80 -13.79
C GLN A 376 -18.81 -10.42 -14.94
N PRO A 377 -18.62 -9.96 -16.20
CA PRO A 377 -19.38 -10.50 -17.32
C PRO A 377 -19.13 -12.01 -17.43
N ALA A 378 -20.19 -12.76 -17.74
CA ALA A 378 -20.06 -14.15 -18.12
C ALA A 378 -19.33 -14.23 -19.47
N SER A 379 -18.41 -15.17 -19.59
CA SER A 379 -17.71 -15.50 -20.82
C SER A 379 -17.70 -17.02 -20.97
N GLU A 380 -18.50 -17.50 -21.91
CA GLU A 380 -18.56 -18.92 -22.26
C GLU A 380 -17.47 -19.30 -23.28
N ASP A 381 -16.97 -18.34 -24.08
CA ASP A 381 -15.84 -18.52 -25.00
C ASP A 381 -14.58 -17.80 -24.47
N ILE A 382 -13.71 -18.57 -23.83
CA ILE A 382 -12.40 -18.11 -23.36
C ILE A 382 -11.51 -17.63 -24.52
N GLY A 383 -11.65 -18.23 -25.70
CA GLY A 383 -10.92 -17.81 -26.90
C GLY A 383 -11.33 -16.43 -27.38
N GLU A 384 -12.56 -15.99 -27.10
CA GLU A 384 -13.01 -14.62 -27.38
C GLU A 384 -12.26 -13.61 -26.52
N LEU A 385 -12.10 -13.89 -25.22
CA LEU A 385 -11.35 -13.04 -24.29
C LEU A 385 -9.88 -12.87 -24.72
N GLU A 386 -9.23 -13.94 -25.18
CA GLU A 386 -7.86 -13.90 -25.70
C GLU A 386 -7.78 -13.06 -26.98
N ARG A 387 -8.69 -13.29 -27.95
CA ARG A 387 -8.70 -12.58 -29.24
C ARG A 387 -9.02 -11.10 -29.10
N GLN A 388 -10.01 -10.76 -28.28
CA GLN A 388 -10.47 -9.38 -28.13
C GLN A 388 -9.66 -8.59 -27.10
N GLY A 389 -9.19 -9.22 -26.02
CA GLY A 389 -8.39 -8.58 -24.99
C GLY A 389 -9.02 -7.28 -24.47
N LEU A 390 -8.39 -6.14 -24.73
CA LEU A 390 -8.91 -4.81 -24.39
C LEU A 390 -10.23 -4.47 -25.11
N GLY A 391 -10.42 -4.93 -26.34
CA GLY A 391 -11.67 -4.73 -27.09
C GLY A 391 -12.87 -5.28 -26.34
N PHE A 392 -12.72 -6.40 -25.63
CA PHE A 392 -13.75 -6.96 -24.77
C PHE A 392 -14.09 -6.02 -23.61
N ALA A 393 -13.08 -5.55 -22.87
CA ALA A 393 -13.29 -4.64 -21.75
C ALA A 393 -13.91 -3.31 -22.21
N LEU A 394 -13.47 -2.77 -23.35
CA LEU A 394 -14.02 -1.55 -23.94
C LEU A 394 -15.49 -1.74 -24.33
N ALA A 395 -15.84 -2.85 -24.98
CA ALA A 395 -17.22 -3.17 -25.35
C ALA A 395 -18.12 -3.32 -24.11
N VAL A 396 -17.66 -4.06 -23.09
CA VAL A 396 -18.36 -4.20 -21.80
C VAL A 396 -18.50 -2.85 -21.11
N SER A 397 -17.48 -1.98 -21.20
CA SER A 397 -17.52 -0.65 -20.58
C SER A 397 -18.49 0.32 -21.26
N GLN A 398 -18.85 0.10 -22.53
CA GLN A 398 -19.79 0.93 -23.28
C GLN A 398 -21.25 0.51 -23.08
N ASN A 399 -21.50 -0.73 -22.64
CA ASN A 399 -22.85 -1.18 -22.31
C ASN A 399 -23.38 -0.52 -21.02
N PRO A 400 -24.64 -0.06 -21.00
CA PRO A 400 -25.28 0.43 -19.79
C PRO A 400 -25.35 -0.70 -18.75
N LEU A 401 -25.08 -0.37 -17.49
CA LEU A 401 -25.17 -1.32 -16.38
C LEU A 401 -26.58 -1.94 -16.39
N PRO A 402 -26.73 -3.28 -16.32
CA PRO A 402 -28.04 -3.86 -16.11
C PRO A 402 -28.61 -3.29 -14.81
N SER A 403 -29.87 -2.83 -14.86
CA SER A 403 -30.58 -2.41 -13.66
C SER A 403 -30.54 -3.54 -12.61
N PRO A 404 -30.39 -3.21 -11.32
CA PRO A 404 -30.39 -4.25 -10.30
C PRO A 404 -31.69 -5.05 -10.42
N SER A 405 -31.55 -6.37 -10.60
CA SER A 405 -32.68 -7.30 -10.59
C SER A 405 -33.50 -7.08 -9.32
N PRO A 406 -34.83 -6.96 -9.39
CA PRO A 406 -35.64 -6.69 -8.21
C PRO A 406 -35.53 -7.88 -7.25
N SER A 407 -34.87 -7.65 -6.11
CA SER A 407 -35.08 -8.47 -4.91
C SER A 407 -36.54 -8.37 -4.48
N PRO A 408 -37.13 -9.43 -3.91
CA PRO A 408 -38.54 -9.43 -3.50
C PRO A 408 -38.82 -8.28 -2.53
N PRO A 409 -40.03 -7.70 -2.56
CA PRO A 409 -40.32 -6.41 -1.94
C PRO A 409 -40.09 -6.47 -0.44
N VAL A 410 -39.16 -5.64 0.04
CA VAL A 410 -39.10 -5.22 1.44
C VAL A 410 -39.66 -3.80 1.47
N ASP A 411 -40.79 -3.68 2.15
CA ASP A 411 -41.58 -2.48 2.27
C ASP A 411 -40.88 -1.47 3.19
N VAL A 412 -40.14 -0.51 2.63
CA VAL A 412 -39.69 0.69 3.36
C VAL A 412 -39.62 1.88 2.40
N THR A 413 -40.61 2.77 2.52
CA THR A 413 -40.61 4.12 1.98
C THR A 413 -39.52 4.98 2.61
N VAL A 414 -38.53 5.46 1.84
CA VAL A 414 -37.80 6.71 2.14
C VAL A 414 -37.45 7.44 0.84
N SER A 415 -37.83 8.72 0.82
CA SER A 415 -37.60 9.74 -0.19
C SER A 415 -36.10 9.91 -0.54
N GLY A 416 -35.83 10.00 -1.84
CA GLY A 416 -34.49 10.15 -2.39
C GLY A 416 -33.95 11.57 -2.38
N LEU A 417 -32.62 11.65 -2.34
CA LEU A 417 -31.83 12.73 -2.92
C LEU A 417 -30.81 12.07 -3.85
N VAL A 418 -31.00 12.31 -5.14
CA VAL A 418 -30.17 11.80 -6.24
C VAL A 418 -28.85 12.58 -6.25
N LEU A 419 -27.74 11.90 -6.00
CA LEU A 419 -26.39 12.42 -6.21
C LEU A 419 -25.95 12.04 -7.64
N GLU A 420 -26.19 12.94 -8.58
CA GLU A 420 -25.58 12.88 -9.92
C GLU A 420 -24.22 13.59 -9.89
N LYS A 421 -23.14 12.79 -10.01
CA LYS A 421 -21.86 13.11 -10.67
C LYS A 421 -20.92 11.88 -10.59
N PRO A 422 -20.47 11.30 -11.72
CA PRO A 422 -19.48 10.24 -11.70
C PRO A 422 -18.08 10.81 -11.99
N ILE A 423 -17.25 10.91 -10.96
CA ILE A 423 -15.79 11.10 -11.09
C ILE A 423 -15.16 10.25 -10.00
N TYR A 424 -14.65 9.04 -10.29
CA TYR A 424 -13.96 8.27 -9.25
C TYR A 424 -12.76 7.50 -9.81
N ALA A 425 -11.61 8.20 -9.84
CA ALA A 425 -10.31 7.58 -9.65
C ALA A 425 -10.28 7.02 -8.22
N LEU A 426 -10.60 5.73 -8.11
CA LEU A 426 -10.89 5.06 -6.84
C LEU A 426 -9.59 4.62 -6.18
N HIS A 427 -8.90 5.52 -5.48
CA HIS A 427 -7.66 5.21 -4.74
C HIS A 427 -7.61 5.85 -3.34
N ALA A 428 -8.64 5.60 -2.53
CA ALA A 428 -8.63 5.74 -1.06
C ALA A 428 -9.88 5.10 -0.41
N ALA A 429 -10.40 4.01 -0.98
CA ALA A 429 -11.79 3.57 -0.77
C ALA A 429 -12.15 3.06 0.63
N ALA A 430 -11.20 2.93 1.56
CA ALA A 430 -11.52 2.69 2.97
C ALA A 430 -11.75 4.00 3.75
N GLY A 431 -10.89 5.01 3.54
CA GLY A 431 -10.93 6.28 4.30
C GLY A 431 -12.09 7.19 3.90
N VAL A 432 -12.35 7.30 2.59
CA VAL A 432 -13.41 8.15 2.03
C VAL A 432 -14.80 7.56 2.33
N VAL A 433 -14.98 6.25 2.13
CA VAL A 433 -16.25 5.55 2.45
C VAL A 433 -16.56 5.61 3.95
N LEU A 434 -15.51 5.57 4.79
CA LEU A 434 -15.66 5.70 6.23
C LEU A 434 -16.06 7.12 6.65
N ALA A 435 -15.34 8.15 6.20
CA ALA A 435 -15.62 9.53 6.59
C ALA A 435 -17.02 9.97 6.10
N ALA A 436 -17.44 9.52 4.91
CA ALA A 436 -18.83 9.67 4.43
C ALA A 436 -19.86 8.97 5.34
N SER A 437 -19.52 7.79 5.89
CA SER A 437 -20.41 7.02 6.77
C SER A 437 -20.46 7.56 8.20
N ILE A 438 -19.38 8.13 8.73
CA ILE A 438 -19.36 8.76 10.07
C ILE A 438 -20.09 10.10 10.03
N ALA A 439 -19.84 10.93 9.00
CA ALA A 439 -20.45 12.25 8.88
C ALA A 439 -21.96 12.20 8.59
N ALA A 440 -22.47 11.12 7.98
CA ALA A 440 -23.91 10.94 7.79
C ALA A 440 -24.68 10.57 9.08
N PHE A 441 -23.96 10.32 10.19
CA PHE A 441 -24.54 9.99 11.50
C PHE A 441 -24.29 11.09 12.56
N ALA A 442 -23.48 12.09 12.24
CA ALA A 442 -23.29 13.31 13.03
C ALA A 442 -24.27 14.38 12.54
#